data_AF-A0A1I7TFA3-F1
#
_entry.id   AF-A0A1I7TFA3-F1
#
_cell.length_a   1.000
_cell.length_b   1.000
_cell.length_c   1.000
_cell.angle_alpha   90.00
_cell.angle_beta   90.00
_cell.angle_gamma   90.00
#
_symmetry.space_group_name_H-M   'P 1'
#
loop_
_entity.id
_entity.type
_entity.pdbx_description
1 polymer ?
#
loop_
_entity_poly.entity_id
_entity_poly.type
_entity_poly.pdbx_seq_one_letter_code
_entity_poly.pdbx_strand_id
1 'polypeptide(L)'
;MTYIMNGICTHFGLKTCTIGVSLFIHTLTHSLWSLLISFGYRYFILFNASLLKQKHVLFTILLFYIPSFIQAVTYWTNFVDRSTIYPIAKRAYPEYNFDNEPGMLTGVTNLLSISALYAILHMTLPVTPVYIIIFILRRKIIKTLMKSHNLMSKETKAVHAQLLKALTIQAVIPVAAWAAVYVYVAMQFGLIRGVFFEHLIFSAVILMPVVSPITYLVYVRPYRLFLLRKFCRKCAPRVVEDINRTKFYTQYDYSTTRQQ
;
A
#
# COMPACT_ATOMS: atom_id res chain seq x y z
N MET A 1 14.44 -6.72 20.27
CA MET A 1 13.90 -5.51 19.61
C MET A 1 12.98 -4.80 20.59
N THR A 2 13.25 -3.53 20.88
CA THR A 2 12.52 -2.73 21.88
C THR A 2 11.54 -1.80 21.18
N TYR A 3 10.37 -1.57 21.79
CA TYR A 3 9.32 -0.71 21.27
C TYR A 3 8.81 0.22 22.36
N ILE A 4 8.58 1.47 21.98
CA ILE A 4 7.89 2.46 22.81
C ILE A 4 6.54 2.71 22.14
N MET A 5 5.48 2.23 22.77
CA MET A 5 4.12 2.34 22.24
C MET A 5 3.49 3.64 22.73
N ASN A 6 3.17 4.53 21.78
CA ASN A 6 2.52 5.80 22.04
C ASN A 6 1.08 5.80 21.51
N GLY A 7 0.18 6.53 22.19
CA GLY A 7 -1.21 6.74 21.75
C GLY A 7 -2.25 5.98 22.57
N ILE A 8 -3.48 5.91 22.04
CA ILE A 8 -4.67 5.50 22.80
C ILE A 8 -4.59 4.06 23.36
N CYS A 9 -3.84 3.18 22.69
CA CYS A 9 -3.71 1.79 23.13
C CYS A 9 -3.14 1.66 24.55
N THR A 10 -2.33 2.63 25.00
CA THR A 10 -1.70 2.61 26.33
C THR A 10 -2.73 2.66 27.46
N HIS A 11 -3.88 3.30 27.22
CA HIS A 11 -4.99 3.36 28.18
C HIS A 11 -5.71 2.02 28.35
N PHE A 12 -5.62 1.12 27.36
CA PHE A 12 -6.28 -0.20 27.37
C PHE A 12 -5.32 -1.34 27.73
N GLY A 13 -4.07 -1.03 28.05
CA GLY A 13 -3.06 -1.99 28.48
C GLY A 13 -2.24 -2.65 27.36
N LEU A 14 -1.25 -3.44 27.77
CA LEU A 14 -0.22 -4.01 26.90
C LEU A 14 -0.79 -4.85 25.76
N LYS A 15 -1.76 -5.74 26.05
CA LYS A 15 -2.34 -6.64 25.04
C LYS A 15 -2.96 -5.87 23.88
N THR A 16 -3.64 -4.77 24.17
CA THR A 16 -4.27 -3.93 23.13
C THR A 16 -3.22 -3.31 22.21
N CYS A 17 -2.12 -2.79 22.78
CA CYS A 17 -1.01 -2.26 21.99
C CYS A 17 -0.33 -3.35 21.14
N THR A 18 -0.04 -4.52 21.70
CA THR A 18 0.69 -5.59 20.99
C THR A 18 -0.16 -6.22 19.88
N ILE A 19 -1.47 -6.39 20.11
CA ILE A 19 -2.43 -6.80 19.07
C ILE A 19 -2.49 -5.72 17.98
N GLY A 20 -2.54 -4.44 18.35
CA GLY A 20 -2.54 -3.32 17.41
C GLY A 20 -1.31 -3.33 16.50
N VAL A 21 -0.11 -3.54 17.04
CA VAL A 21 1.13 -3.69 16.26
C VAL A 21 1.06 -4.90 15.34
N SER A 22 0.59 -6.03 15.85
CA SER A 22 0.47 -7.25 15.04
C SER A 22 -0.48 -7.06 13.85
N LEU A 23 -1.62 -6.42 14.07
CA LEU A 23 -2.57 -6.05 13.02
C LEU A 23 -1.97 -5.04 12.03
N PHE A 24 -1.23 -4.04 12.52
CA PHE A 24 -0.52 -3.09 11.67
C PHE A 24 0.45 -3.81 10.73
N ILE A 25 1.31 -4.69 11.26
CA ILE A 25 2.26 -5.45 10.44
C ILE A 25 1.52 -6.38 9.46
N HIS A 26 0.46 -7.06 9.90
CA HIS A 26 -0.41 -7.87 9.03
C HIS A 26 -0.94 -7.07 7.83
N THR A 27 -1.58 -5.93 8.11
CA THR A 27 -2.19 -5.10 7.05
C THR A 27 -1.15 -4.54 6.10
N LEU A 28 0.03 -4.19 6.59
CA LEU A 28 1.15 -3.78 5.75
C LEU A 28 1.60 -4.89 4.80
N THR A 29 1.89 -6.09 5.31
CA THR A 29 2.32 -7.19 4.43
C THR A 29 1.22 -7.56 3.43
N HIS A 30 -0.03 -7.60 3.89
CA HIS A 30 -1.16 -7.92 3.03
C HIS A 30 -1.38 -6.86 1.94
N SER A 31 -1.11 -5.58 2.23
CA SER A 31 -1.20 -4.50 1.23
C SER A 31 -0.19 -4.68 0.09
N LEU A 32 1.01 -5.16 0.38
CA LEU A 32 2.04 -5.46 -0.62
C LEU A 32 1.59 -6.58 -1.57
N TRP A 33 1.09 -7.68 -1.02
CA TRP A 33 0.56 -8.79 -1.81
C TRP A 33 -0.67 -8.38 -2.63
N SER A 34 -1.57 -7.60 -2.04
CA SER A 34 -2.75 -7.05 -2.72
C SER A 34 -2.36 -6.17 -3.91
N LEU A 35 -1.30 -5.37 -3.77
CA LEU A 35 -0.77 -4.56 -4.86
C LEU A 35 -0.25 -5.44 -6.00
N LEU A 36 0.52 -6.48 -5.69
CA LEU A 36 1.00 -7.43 -6.70
C LEU A 36 -0.15 -8.10 -7.45
N ILE A 37 -1.15 -8.62 -6.72
CA ILE A 37 -2.33 -9.27 -7.31
C ILE A 37 -3.08 -8.29 -8.20
N SER A 38 -3.21 -7.02 -7.80
CA SER A 38 -3.86 -5.98 -8.60
C SER A 38 -3.15 -5.76 -9.95
N PHE A 39 -1.82 -5.67 -9.94
CA PHE A 39 -1.03 -5.53 -11.17
C PHE A 39 -1.07 -6.80 -12.02
N GLY A 40 -1.00 -7.98 -11.41
CA GLY A 40 -1.15 -9.26 -12.09
C GLY A 40 -2.50 -9.38 -12.80
N TYR A 41 -3.58 -9.09 -12.08
CA TYR A 41 -4.94 -9.10 -12.62
C TYR A 41 -5.11 -8.14 -13.81
N ARG A 42 -4.62 -6.89 -13.68
CA ARG A 42 -4.64 -5.89 -14.77
C ARG A 42 -3.83 -6.33 -15.99
N TYR A 43 -2.74 -7.06 -15.78
CA TYR A 43 -1.98 -7.63 -16.88
C TYR A 43 -2.75 -8.78 -17.55
N PHE A 44 -3.27 -9.74 -16.78
CA PHE A 44 -3.97 -10.89 -17.35
C PHE A 44 -5.24 -10.52 -18.14
N ILE A 45 -6.04 -9.56 -17.65
CA ILE A 45 -7.26 -9.14 -18.34
C ILE A 45 -6.99 -8.52 -19.72
N LEU A 46 -5.80 -7.92 -19.92
CA LEU A 46 -5.40 -7.32 -21.19
C LEU A 46 -5.12 -8.37 -22.28
N PHE A 47 -4.79 -9.61 -21.89
CA PHE A 47 -4.54 -10.70 -22.83
C PHE A 47 -5.73 -11.65 -22.96
N ASN A 48 -6.30 -12.10 -21.84
CA ASN A 48 -7.30 -13.17 -21.82
C ASN A 48 -8.39 -12.92 -20.78
N ALA A 49 -9.33 -12.02 -21.10
CA ALA A 49 -10.47 -11.71 -20.24
C ALA A 49 -11.39 -12.93 -19.97
N SER A 50 -11.45 -13.90 -20.88
CA SER A 50 -12.31 -15.09 -20.77
C SER A 50 -11.83 -16.13 -19.75
N LEU A 51 -10.53 -16.12 -19.38
CA LEU A 51 -9.95 -17.11 -18.46
C LEU A 51 -10.09 -16.69 -16.99
N LEU A 52 -10.32 -15.41 -16.71
CA LEU A 52 -10.41 -14.87 -15.35
C LEU A 52 -11.84 -15.01 -14.78
N LYS A 53 -12.20 -16.22 -14.38
CA LYS A 53 -13.42 -16.45 -13.60
C LYS A 53 -13.27 -15.90 -12.17
N GLN A 54 -14.35 -15.38 -11.61
CA GLN A 54 -14.38 -14.84 -10.24
C GLN A 54 -13.84 -15.81 -9.18
N LYS A 55 -14.06 -17.12 -9.37
CA LYS A 55 -13.55 -18.19 -8.50
C LYS A 55 -12.02 -18.20 -8.41
N HIS A 56 -11.31 -18.00 -9.52
CA HIS A 56 -9.84 -17.98 -9.51
C HIS A 56 -9.30 -16.76 -8.79
N VAL A 57 -9.92 -15.59 -8.98
CA VAL A 57 -9.53 -14.35 -8.28
C VAL A 57 -9.74 -14.50 -6.77
N LEU A 58 -10.89 -15.02 -6.35
CA LEU A 58 -11.18 -15.26 -4.93
C LEU A 58 -10.19 -16.24 -4.30
N PHE A 59 -9.90 -17.34 -4.99
CA PHE A 59 -8.92 -18.33 -4.52
C PHE A 59 -7.53 -17.72 -4.36
N THR A 60 -7.06 -16.91 -5.32
CA THR A 60 -5.77 -16.21 -5.21
C THR A 60 -5.76 -15.26 -4.01
N ILE A 61 -6.80 -14.46 -3.80
CA ILE A 61 -6.87 -13.54 -2.65
C ILE A 61 -6.78 -14.31 -1.33
N LEU A 62 -7.54 -15.40 -1.18
CA LEU A 62 -7.52 -16.22 0.03
C LEU A 62 -6.15 -16.86 0.27
N LEU A 63 -5.51 -17.38 -0.79
CA LEU A 63 -4.18 -17.98 -0.70
C LEU A 63 -3.13 -17.01 -0.15
N PHE A 64 -3.14 -15.75 -0.60
CA PHE A 64 -2.20 -14.73 -0.13
C PHE A 64 -2.61 -14.07 1.20
N TYR A 65 -3.88 -14.20 1.60
CA TYR A 65 -4.35 -13.71 2.90
C TYR A 65 -3.90 -14.63 4.06
N ILE A 66 -3.98 -15.96 3.89
CA ILE A 66 -3.70 -16.93 4.96
C ILE A 66 -2.32 -16.71 5.64
N PRO A 67 -1.19 -16.57 4.92
CA PRO A 67 0.11 -16.35 5.56
C PRO A 67 0.13 -15.07 6.42
N SER A 68 -0.41 -13.98 5.88
CA SER A 68 -0.50 -12.72 6.63
C SER A 68 -1.40 -12.84 7.86
N PHE A 69 -2.48 -13.62 7.80
CA PHE A 69 -3.36 -13.83 8.94
C PHE A 69 -2.71 -14.66 10.04
N ILE A 70 -1.97 -15.72 9.67
CA ILE A 70 -1.18 -16.51 10.62
C ILE A 70 -0.19 -15.61 11.35
N GLN A 71 0.48 -14.70 10.64
CA GLN A 71 1.35 -13.70 11.26
C GLN A 71 0.61 -12.83 12.28
N ALA A 72 -0.59 -12.35 11.94
CA ALA A 72 -1.39 -11.49 12.82
C ALA A 72 -1.74 -12.19 14.15
N VAL A 73 -2.11 -13.46 14.09
CA VAL A 73 -2.53 -14.26 15.25
C VAL A 73 -1.34 -14.68 16.11
N THR A 74 -0.15 -14.82 15.53
CA THR A 74 1.01 -15.38 16.23
C THR A 74 2.02 -14.33 16.70
N TYR A 75 2.12 -13.17 16.06
CA TYR A 75 3.23 -12.23 16.33
C TYR A 75 3.10 -11.50 17.68
N TRP A 76 1.89 -11.09 18.05
CA TRP A 76 1.62 -10.33 19.29
C TRP A 76 2.01 -11.08 20.58
N THR A 77 2.06 -12.42 20.55
CA THR A 77 2.40 -13.24 21.72
C THR A 77 3.89 -13.20 22.07
N ASN A 78 4.75 -12.70 21.19
CA ASN A 78 6.19 -12.57 21.44
C ASN A 78 6.56 -11.34 22.29
N PHE A 79 5.60 -10.45 22.55
CA PHE A 79 5.86 -9.22 23.28
C PHE A 79 5.89 -9.47 24.78
N VAL A 80 6.95 -9.00 25.43
CA VAL A 80 7.11 -9.01 26.88
C VAL A 80 6.82 -7.64 27.47
N ASP A 81 6.52 -7.62 28.76
CA ASP A 81 6.22 -6.42 29.52
C ASP A 81 7.48 -5.59 29.86
N ARG A 82 7.26 -4.42 30.47
CA ARG A 82 8.33 -3.46 30.82
C ARG A 82 9.38 -4.07 31.74
N SER A 83 8.99 -4.90 32.72
CA SER A 83 9.94 -5.46 33.71
C SER A 83 11.00 -6.34 33.05
N THR A 84 10.61 -7.07 32.01
CA THR A 84 11.50 -7.97 31.26
C THR A 84 12.34 -7.22 30.22
N ILE A 85 11.75 -6.28 29.47
CA ILE A 85 12.46 -5.61 28.36
C ILE A 85 13.37 -4.47 28.83
N TYR A 86 13.02 -3.76 29.91
CA TYR A 86 13.75 -2.60 30.40
C TYR A 86 15.26 -2.86 30.65
N PRO A 87 15.67 -3.91 31.39
CA PRO A 87 17.10 -4.16 31.63
C PRO A 87 17.87 -4.48 30.34
N ILE A 88 17.22 -5.11 29.36
CA ILE A 88 17.81 -5.44 28.06
C ILE A 88 17.95 -4.15 27.23
N ALA A 89 16.91 -3.33 27.19
CA ALA A 89 16.90 -2.06 26.46
C ALA A 89 17.97 -1.10 26.97
N LYS A 90 18.08 -0.94 28.30
CA LYS A 90 19.10 -0.08 28.94
C LYS A 90 20.53 -0.55 28.67
N ARG A 91 20.75 -1.86 28.56
CA ARG A 91 22.06 -2.43 28.20
C ARG A 91 22.37 -2.22 26.71
N ALA A 92 21.38 -2.38 25.84
CA ALA A 92 21.56 -2.29 24.39
C ALA A 92 21.69 -0.84 23.88
N TYR A 93 20.99 0.10 24.53
CA TYR A 93 20.93 1.51 24.17
C TYR A 93 21.12 2.37 25.43
N PRO A 94 22.34 2.37 26.02
CA PRO A 94 22.63 3.14 27.25
C PRO A 94 22.42 4.65 27.07
N GLU A 95 22.48 5.13 25.83
CA GLU A 95 22.28 6.54 25.46
C GLU A 95 20.81 6.98 25.45
N TYR A 96 19.85 6.05 25.57
CA TYR A 96 18.41 6.35 25.55
C TYR A 96 17.88 6.50 26.98
N ASN A 97 17.12 7.56 27.24
CA ASN A 97 16.50 7.79 28.54
C ASN A 97 15.08 7.17 28.60
N PHE A 98 15.01 5.87 28.90
CA PHE A 98 13.75 5.14 28.99
C PHE A 98 12.89 5.49 30.23
N ASP A 99 13.47 6.16 31.23
CA ASP A 99 12.79 6.45 32.49
C ASP A 99 11.82 7.63 32.35
N ASN A 100 12.15 8.58 31.48
CA ASN A 100 11.33 9.77 31.22
C ASN A 100 10.32 9.59 30.06
N GLU A 101 10.31 8.43 29.41
CA GLU A 101 9.43 8.19 28.26
C GLU A 101 7.99 7.89 28.71
N PRO A 102 6.99 8.68 28.29
CA PRO A 102 5.59 8.51 28.69
C PRO A 102 4.92 7.30 28.01
N GLY A 103 5.55 6.76 26.96
CA GLY A 103 5.05 5.61 26.21
C GLY A 103 5.18 4.28 26.96
N MET A 104 4.37 3.31 26.55
CA MET A 104 4.47 1.96 27.10
C MET A 104 5.67 1.21 26.49
N LEU A 105 6.68 0.97 27.33
CA LEU A 105 7.87 0.22 26.96
C LEU A 105 7.59 -1.29 26.91
N THR A 106 7.79 -1.91 25.76
CA THR A 106 7.61 -3.35 25.52
C THR A 106 8.62 -3.84 24.48
N GLY A 107 8.69 -5.15 24.22
CA GLY A 107 9.42 -5.63 23.06
C GLY A 107 9.52 -7.14 22.94
N VAL A 108 10.31 -7.57 21.98
CA VAL A 108 10.58 -8.97 21.68
C VAL A 108 12.01 -9.30 22.09
N THR A 109 12.16 -10.22 23.04
CA THR A 109 13.48 -10.64 23.58
C THR A 109 14.17 -11.65 22.68
N ASN A 110 13.43 -12.61 22.14
CA ASN A 110 13.95 -13.63 21.22
C ASN A 110 13.46 -13.40 19.80
N LEU A 111 14.31 -12.79 18.96
CA LEU A 111 14.01 -12.54 17.54
C LEU A 111 14.07 -13.82 16.68
N LEU A 112 14.66 -14.89 17.20
CA LEU A 112 14.74 -16.19 16.54
C LEU A 112 13.56 -17.10 16.89
N SER A 113 12.61 -16.63 17.71
CA SER A 113 11.36 -17.37 17.90
C SER A 113 10.68 -17.56 16.55
N ILE A 114 10.05 -18.72 16.32
CA ILE A 114 9.46 -19.07 15.02
C ILE A 114 8.51 -17.96 14.54
N SER A 115 7.69 -17.43 15.45
CA SER A 115 6.72 -16.38 15.14
C SER A 115 7.39 -15.02 14.84
N ALA A 116 8.37 -14.58 15.64
CA ALA A 116 9.06 -13.32 15.40
C ALA A 116 9.91 -13.38 14.11
N LEU A 117 10.65 -14.47 13.91
CA LEU A 117 11.45 -14.70 12.73
C LEU A 117 10.57 -14.76 11.47
N TYR A 118 9.45 -15.47 11.54
CA TYR A 118 8.47 -15.52 10.45
C TYR A 118 7.97 -14.11 10.08
N ALA A 119 7.58 -13.29 11.07
CA ALA A 119 7.13 -11.93 10.81
C ALA A 119 8.23 -11.04 10.19
N ILE A 120 9.47 -11.14 10.68
CA ILE A 120 10.61 -10.39 10.14
C ILE A 120 10.88 -10.80 8.69
N LEU A 121 11.01 -12.10 8.42
CA LEU A 121 11.28 -12.62 7.08
C LEU A 121 10.14 -12.30 6.11
N HIS A 122 8.89 -12.47 6.52
CA HIS A 122 7.73 -12.18 5.67
C HIS A 122 7.55 -10.68 5.38
N MET A 123 8.01 -9.80 6.28
CA MET A 123 8.00 -8.35 6.06
C MET A 123 9.19 -7.83 5.24
N THR A 124 10.28 -8.59 5.12
CA THR A 124 11.53 -8.10 4.51
C THR A 124 11.83 -8.79 3.19
N LEU A 125 11.81 -10.12 3.14
CA LEU A 125 12.20 -10.89 1.97
C LEU A 125 11.29 -10.67 0.76
N PRO A 126 9.95 -10.65 0.88
CA PRO A 126 9.07 -10.49 -0.28
C PRO A 126 9.12 -9.10 -0.92
N VAL A 127 9.53 -8.07 -0.16
CA VAL A 127 9.42 -6.66 -0.58
C VAL A 127 10.15 -6.41 -1.89
N THR A 128 11.43 -6.83 -1.98
CA THR A 128 12.25 -6.67 -3.17
C THR A 128 11.72 -7.44 -4.40
N PRO A 129 11.52 -8.77 -4.36
CA PRO A 129 11.02 -9.50 -5.51
C PRO A 129 9.63 -9.05 -5.93
N VAL A 130 8.73 -8.75 -4.99
CA VAL A 130 7.37 -8.26 -5.30
C VAL A 130 7.44 -6.94 -6.06
N TYR A 131 8.25 -5.97 -5.62
CA TYR A 131 8.36 -4.69 -6.33
C TYR A 131 9.04 -4.81 -7.68
N ILE A 132 10.04 -5.69 -7.83
CA ILE A 132 10.64 -5.99 -9.14
C ILE A 132 9.57 -6.55 -10.10
N ILE A 133 8.75 -7.51 -9.63
CA ILE A 133 7.68 -8.09 -10.44
C ILE A 133 6.64 -7.04 -10.81
N ILE A 134 6.21 -6.19 -9.87
CA ILE A 134 5.27 -5.08 -10.13
C ILE A 134 5.85 -4.16 -11.22
N PHE A 135 7.13 -3.82 -11.13
CA PHE A 135 7.80 -2.97 -12.11
C PHE A 135 7.84 -3.60 -13.51
N ILE A 136 8.16 -4.90 -13.59
CA ILE A 136 8.13 -5.67 -14.84
C ILE A 136 6.71 -5.73 -15.43
N LEU A 137 5.72 -6.09 -14.61
CA LEU A 137 4.31 -6.15 -15.02
C LEU A 137 3.85 -4.79 -15.54
N ARG A 138 4.17 -3.70 -14.84
CA ARG A 138 3.87 -2.33 -15.27
C ARG A 138 4.47 -2.03 -16.65
N ARG A 139 5.75 -2.33 -16.87
CA ARG A 139 6.41 -2.13 -18.17
C ARG A 139 5.70 -2.92 -19.27
N LYS A 140 5.33 -4.17 -18.99
CA LYS A 140 4.60 -5.00 -19.96
C LYS A 140 3.19 -4.45 -20.26
N ILE A 141 2.43 -4.04 -19.25
CA ILE A 141 1.11 -3.40 -19.43
C ILE A 141 1.23 -2.16 -20.33
N ILE A 142 2.17 -1.26 -20.03
CA ILE A 142 2.41 -0.05 -20.83
C ILE A 142 2.78 -0.42 -22.27
N LYS A 143 3.71 -1.36 -22.47
CA LYS A 143 4.16 -1.76 -23.81
C LYS A 143 3.02 -2.37 -24.64
N THR A 144 2.24 -3.27 -24.06
CA THR A 144 1.09 -3.89 -24.74
C THR A 144 0.05 -2.83 -25.10
N LEU A 145 -0.20 -1.89 -24.18
CA LEU A 145 -1.17 -0.83 -24.38
C LEU A 145 -0.74 0.19 -25.44
N MET A 146 0.56 0.51 -25.53
CA MET A 146 1.10 1.34 -26.60
C MET A 146 1.01 0.66 -27.97
N LYS A 147 1.14 -0.68 -28.02
CA LYS A 147 0.98 -1.44 -29.27
C LYS A 147 -0.46 -1.40 -29.80
N SER A 148 -1.46 -1.39 -28.91
CA SER A 148 -2.88 -1.27 -29.29
C SER A 148 -3.36 0.18 -29.46
N HIS A 149 -2.48 1.17 -29.26
CA HIS A 149 -2.82 2.59 -29.32
C HIS A 149 -3.45 3.01 -30.66
N ASN A 150 -3.07 2.39 -31.79
CA ASN A 150 -3.63 2.75 -33.08
C ASN A 150 -5.02 2.11 -33.34
N LEU A 151 -5.43 1.14 -32.53
CA LEU A 151 -6.67 0.38 -32.69
C LEU A 151 -7.80 0.82 -31.74
N MET A 152 -7.51 1.70 -30.77
CA MET A 152 -8.47 2.12 -29.74
C MET A 152 -9.18 3.44 -30.05
N SER A 153 -10.46 3.54 -29.66
CA SER A 153 -11.25 4.78 -29.74
C SER A 153 -10.69 5.87 -28.81
N LYS A 154 -11.00 7.15 -29.11
CA LYS A 154 -10.51 8.31 -28.35
C LYS A 154 -10.93 8.27 -26.87
N GLU A 155 -12.11 7.76 -26.54
CA GLU A 155 -12.58 7.61 -25.16
C GLU A 155 -11.80 6.54 -24.39
N THR A 156 -11.57 5.38 -25.00
CA THR A 156 -10.79 4.29 -24.40
C THR A 156 -9.34 4.73 -24.16
N LYS A 157 -8.76 5.53 -25.07
CA LYS A 157 -7.44 6.17 -24.89
C LYS A 157 -7.37 7.09 -23.68
N ALA A 158 -8.40 7.91 -23.43
CA ALA A 158 -8.41 8.85 -22.31
C ALA A 158 -8.50 8.14 -20.95
N VAL A 159 -9.33 7.09 -20.85
CA VAL A 159 -9.41 6.24 -19.66
C VAL A 159 -8.08 5.53 -19.42
N HIS A 160 -7.44 5.04 -20.48
CA HIS A 160 -6.13 4.39 -20.41
C HIS A 160 -5.01 5.33 -19.98
N ALA A 161 -4.96 6.56 -20.51
CA ALA A 161 -3.96 7.55 -20.11
C ALA A 161 -4.10 7.94 -18.62
N GLN A 162 -5.34 8.05 -18.13
CA GLN A 162 -5.61 8.27 -16.71
C GLN A 162 -5.15 7.09 -15.85
N LEU A 163 -5.41 5.85 -16.28
CA LEU A 163 -4.95 4.65 -15.60
C LEU A 163 -3.41 4.61 -15.54
N LEU A 164 -2.72 4.87 -16.67
CA LEU A 164 -1.26 4.91 -16.74
C LEU A 164 -0.66 6.00 -15.84
N LYS A 165 -1.27 7.19 -15.77
CA LYS A 165 -0.82 8.27 -14.90
C LYS A 165 -0.94 7.89 -13.42
N ALA A 166 -2.06 7.28 -13.02
CA ALA A 166 -2.26 6.78 -11.66
C ALA A 166 -1.24 5.68 -11.30
N LEU A 167 -1.00 4.72 -12.21
CA LEU A 167 0.04 3.68 -12.02
C LEU A 167 1.46 4.26 -11.87
N THR A 168 1.74 5.42 -12.47
CA THR A 168 3.05 6.05 -12.42
C THR A 168 3.26 6.78 -11.10
N ILE A 169 2.22 7.44 -10.57
CA ILE A 169 2.25 8.07 -9.25
C ILE A 169 2.30 7.01 -8.14
N GLN A 170 1.57 5.91 -8.31
CA GLN A 170 1.66 4.75 -7.43
C GLN A 170 3.03 4.07 -7.45
N ALA A 171 3.93 4.38 -8.38
CA ALA A 171 5.29 3.83 -8.40
C ALA A 171 6.24 4.50 -7.40
N VAL A 172 5.90 5.69 -6.90
CA VAL A 172 6.67 6.36 -5.82
C VAL A 172 6.44 5.68 -4.47
N ILE A 173 5.24 5.13 -4.27
CA ILE A 173 4.81 4.45 -3.04
C ILE A 173 5.73 3.25 -2.70
N PRO A 174 6.03 2.32 -3.65
CA PRO A 174 7.03 1.28 -3.50
C PRO A 174 8.39 1.74 -3.01
N VAL A 175 8.89 2.87 -3.52
CA VAL A 175 10.26 3.33 -3.24
C VAL A 175 10.43 3.69 -1.77
N ALA A 176 9.45 4.38 -1.18
CA ALA A 176 9.48 4.73 0.24
C ALA A 176 9.43 3.49 1.14
N ALA A 177 8.58 2.51 0.80
CA ALA A 177 8.49 1.24 1.53
C ALA A 177 9.78 0.41 1.39
N TRP A 178 10.37 0.39 0.18
CA TRP A 178 11.62 -0.27 -0.10
C TRP A 178 12.76 0.36 0.73
N ALA A 179 12.85 1.70 0.74
CA ALA A 179 13.82 2.42 1.54
C ALA A 179 13.68 2.13 3.05
N ALA A 180 12.46 2.12 3.59
CA ALA A 180 12.20 1.81 5.00
C ALA A 180 12.71 0.41 5.39
N VAL A 181 12.58 -0.59 4.51
CA VAL A 181 13.08 -1.95 4.73
C VAL A 181 14.60 -1.99 4.75
N TYR A 182 15.29 -1.28 3.85
CA TYR A 182 16.76 -1.24 3.87
C TYR A 182 17.31 -0.48 5.07
N VAL A 183 16.66 0.60 5.50
CA VAL A 183 17.03 1.29 6.74
C VAL A 183 16.86 0.33 7.92
N TYR A 184 15.73 -0.40 8.00
CA TYR A 184 15.53 -1.42 9.03
C TYR A 184 16.62 -2.51 9.01
N VAL A 185 16.94 -3.06 7.84
CA VAL A 185 17.99 -4.08 7.70
C VAL A 185 19.35 -3.53 8.12
N ALA A 186 19.72 -2.32 7.67
CA ALA A 186 20.97 -1.67 8.06
C ALA A 186 21.05 -1.42 9.57
N MET A 187 19.93 -1.06 10.21
CA MET A 187 19.85 -0.95 11.67
C MET A 187 20.09 -2.29 12.36
N GLN A 188 19.50 -3.39 11.87
CA GLN A 188 19.70 -4.71 12.48
C GLN A 188 21.12 -5.27 12.31
N PHE A 189 21.82 -4.90 11.25
CA PHE A 189 23.26 -5.18 11.10
C PHE A 189 24.15 -4.21 11.90
N GLY A 190 23.56 -3.21 12.57
CA GLY A 190 24.29 -2.22 13.37
C GLY A 190 25.06 -1.19 12.55
N LEU A 191 24.80 -1.07 11.24
CA LEU A 191 25.46 -0.10 10.34
C LEU A 191 25.01 1.33 10.61
N ILE A 192 23.75 1.50 11.04
CA ILE A 192 23.16 2.79 11.42
C ILE A 192 22.37 2.62 12.71
N ARG A 193 22.34 3.66 13.55
CA ARG A 193 21.62 3.68 14.83
C ARG A 193 21.06 5.08 15.08
N GLY A 194 20.03 5.15 15.91
CA GLY A 194 19.49 6.42 16.40
C GLY A 194 17.98 6.54 16.22
N VAL A 195 17.38 7.28 17.16
CA VAL A 195 15.94 7.54 17.28
C VAL A 195 15.34 8.09 15.98
N PHE A 196 16.12 8.88 15.23
CA PHE A 196 15.70 9.44 13.94
C PHE A 196 15.34 8.34 12.93
N PHE A 197 16.17 7.31 12.78
CA PHE A 197 15.94 6.23 11.81
C PHE A 197 14.77 5.33 12.23
N GLU A 198 14.61 5.07 13.53
CA GLU A 198 13.46 4.34 14.08
C GLU A 198 12.14 5.06 13.72
N HIS A 199 12.05 6.36 13.98
CA HIS A 199 10.87 7.17 13.66
C HIS A 199 10.65 7.29 12.15
N LEU A 200 11.73 7.42 11.37
CA LEU A 200 11.66 7.54 9.92
C LEU A 200 11.02 6.29 9.28
N ILE A 201 11.41 5.09 9.71
CA ILE A 201 10.83 3.82 9.21
C ILE A 201 9.32 3.80 9.44
N PHE A 202 8.87 4.01 10.68
CA PHE A 202 7.45 3.96 11.00
C PHE A 202 6.67 5.06 10.29
N SER A 203 7.20 6.29 10.24
CA SER A 203 6.56 7.42 9.57
C SER A 203 6.39 7.18 8.07
N ALA A 204 7.44 6.69 7.38
CA ALA A 204 7.39 6.40 5.96
C ALA A 204 6.34 5.32 5.62
N VAL A 205 6.29 4.26 6.44
CA VAL A 205 5.39 3.13 6.23
C VAL A 205 3.93 3.51 6.54
N ILE A 206 3.66 4.35 7.55
CA ILE A 206 2.29 4.81 7.87
C ILE A 206 1.73 5.75 6.81
N LEU A 207 2.57 6.55 6.13
CA LEU A 207 2.13 7.44 5.06
C LEU A 207 1.79 6.69 3.77
N MET A 208 2.37 5.51 3.55
CA MET A 208 2.23 4.73 2.32
C MET A 208 0.76 4.42 1.94
N PRO A 209 -0.12 3.93 2.85
CA PRO A 209 -1.53 3.69 2.55
C PRO A 209 -2.34 4.95 2.24
N VAL A 210 -1.90 6.13 2.70
CA VAL A 210 -2.62 7.41 2.51
C VAL A 210 -2.46 7.95 1.09
N VAL A 211 -1.33 7.67 0.44
CA VAL A 211 -1.04 8.18 -0.92
C VAL A 211 -1.96 7.56 -1.98
N SER A 212 -2.33 6.29 -1.84
CA SER A 212 -3.21 5.59 -2.80
C SER A 212 -4.60 6.23 -2.92
N PRO A 213 -5.40 6.40 -1.84
CA PRO A 213 -6.71 7.03 -1.92
C PRO A 213 -6.62 8.48 -2.38
N ILE A 214 -5.62 9.25 -1.94
CA ILE A 214 -5.40 10.63 -2.43
C ILE A 214 -5.19 10.64 -3.95
N THR A 215 -4.35 9.74 -4.46
CA THR A 215 -4.09 9.63 -5.90
C THR A 215 -5.37 9.31 -6.67
N TYR A 216 -6.19 8.38 -6.17
CA TYR A 216 -7.47 8.06 -6.81
C TYR A 216 -8.45 9.24 -6.78
N LEU A 217 -8.59 9.93 -5.65
CA LEU A 217 -9.49 11.08 -5.51
C LEU A 217 -9.11 12.26 -6.41
N VAL A 218 -7.81 12.51 -6.61
CA VAL A 218 -7.31 13.63 -7.42
C VAL A 218 -7.33 13.33 -8.93
N TYR A 219 -6.88 12.13 -9.32
CA TYR A 219 -6.61 11.83 -10.73
C TYR A 219 -7.74 11.07 -11.45
N VAL A 220 -8.63 10.39 -10.73
CA VAL A 220 -9.71 9.62 -11.36
C VAL A 220 -10.99 10.46 -11.43
N ARG A 221 -11.37 10.81 -12.66
CA ARG A 221 -12.48 11.72 -13.01
C ARG A 221 -13.80 11.45 -12.25
N PRO A 222 -14.34 10.21 -12.17
CA PRO A 222 -15.60 9.97 -11.47
C PRO A 222 -15.54 10.28 -9.96
N TYR A 223 -14.43 9.97 -9.29
CA TYR A 223 -14.27 10.27 -7.86
C TYR A 223 -14.15 11.77 -7.60
N ARG A 224 -13.39 12.48 -8.44
CA ARG A 224 -13.28 13.95 -8.36
C ARG A 224 -14.62 14.64 -8.59
N LEU A 225 -15.40 14.16 -9.56
CA LEU A 225 -16.74 14.68 -9.84
C LEU A 225 -17.70 14.42 -8.67
N PHE A 226 -17.62 13.25 -8.03
CA PHE A 226 -18.40 12.96 -6.84
C PHE A 226 -18.06 13.91 -5.68
N LEU A 227 -16.77 14.14 -5.40
CA LEU A 227 -16.33 15.08 -4.37
C LEU A 227 -16.74 16.52 -4.69
N LEU A 228 -16.56 16.98 -5.93
CA LEU A 228 -16.97 18.31 -6.36
C LEU A 228 -18.49 18.50 -6.23
N ARG A 229 -19.29 17.49 -6.58
CA ARG A 229 -20.75 17.56 -6.42
C ARG A 229 -21.17 17.59 -4.95
N LYS A 230 -20.47 16.87 -4.07
CA LYS A 230 -20.80 16.77 -2.64
C LYS A 230 -20.33 17.99 -1.84
N PHE A 231 -19.15 18.52 -2.14
CA PHE A 231 -18.53 19.61 -1.38
C PHE A 231 -18.56 20.98 -2.08
N CYS A 232 -18.84 21.04 -3.38
CA CYS A 232 -18.89 22.30 -4.14
C CYS A 232 -20.04 22.34 -5.16
N ARG A 233 -21.27 22.39 -4.65
CA ARG A 233 -22.53 22.45 -5.44
C ARG A 233 -22.55 23.55 -6.50
N LYS A 234 -21.85 24.68 -6.28
CA LYS A 234 -21.81 25.85 -7.18
C LYS A 234 -20.84 25.71 -8.37
N CYS A 235 -19.86 24.80 -8.33
CA CYS A 235 -18.94 24.54 -9.45
C CYS A 235 -19.47 23.47 -10.43
N ALA A 236 -20.60 22.84 -10.11
CA ALA A 236 -21.22 21.77 -10.90
C ALA A 236 -21.80 22.15 -12.29
N PRO A 237 -22.19 23.41 -12.62
CA PRO A 237 -22.85 23.70 -13.90
C PRO A 237 -21.95 23.42 -15.13
N ARG A 238 -20.64 23.69 -15.03
CA ARG A 238 -19.72 23.63 -16.19
C ARG A 238 -19.49 22.22 -16.74
N VAL A 239 -19.67 21.17 -15.93
CA VAL A 239 -19.42 19.78 -16.38
C VAL A 239 -20.62 19.18 -17.10
N VAL A 240 -21.84 19.66 -16.82
CA VAL A 240 -23.05 19.23 -17.53
C VAL A 240 -23.10 19.86 -18.93
N GLU A 241 -22.65 21.11 -19.06
CA GLU A 241 -22.51 21.80 -20.34
C GLU A 241 -21.50 21.14 -21.28
N ASP A 242 -20.34 20.70 -20.77
CA ASP A 242 -19.35 19.97 -21.58
C ASP A 242 -19.87 18.62 -22.07
N ILE A 243 -20.62 17.86 -21.25
CA ILE A 243 -21.21 16.58 -21.66
C ILE A 243 -22.27 16.79 -22.75
N ASN A 244 -23.08 17.84 -22.63
CA ASN A 244 -24.09 18.17 -23.64
C ASN A 244 -23.45 18.68 -24.94
N ARG A 245 -22.40 19.52 -24.89
CA ARG A 245 -21.63 19.89 -26.10
C ARG A 245 -20.99 18.68 -26.77
N THR A 246 -20.36 17.80 -25.99
CA THR A 246 -19.68 16.61 -26.55
C THR A 246 -20.67 15.65 -27.22
N LYS A 247 -21.88 15.48 -26.65
CA LYS A 247 -23.00 14.75 -27.28
C LYS A 247 -23.54 15.45 -28.54
N PHE A 248 -23.64 16.77 -28.53
CA PHE A 248 -24.11 17.53 -29.68
C PHE A 248 -23.16 17.40 -30.89
N TYR A 249 -21.85 17.49 -30.68
CA TYR A 249 -20.86 17.31 -31.75
C TYR A 249 -20.80 15.88 -32.27
N THR A 250 -20.89 14.87 -31.40
CA THR A 250 -20.91 13.46 -31.83
C THR A 250 -22.18 13.10 -32.60
N GLN A 251 -23.32 13.72 -32.28
CA GLN A 251 -24.57 13.52 -33.02
C GLN A 251 -24.58 14.25 -34.38
N TYR A 252 -23.92 15.41 -34.46
CA TYR A 252 -23.76 16.15 -35.72
C TYR A 252 -22.84 15.40 -36.71
N ASP A 253 -21.67 14.92 -36.26
CA ASP A 253 -20.74 14.14 -37.09
C ASP A 253 -21.36 12.82 -37.61
N TYR A 254 -22.22 12.18 -36.82
CA TYR A 254 -22.91 10.96 -37.23
C TYR A 254 -23.97 11.20 -38.31
N SER A 255 -24.53 12.41 -38.36
CA SER A 255 -25.57 12.80 -39.33
C SER A 255 -24.98 13.21 -40.68
N THR A 256 -23.83 13.89 -40.70
CA THR A 256 -23.12 14.27 -41.93
C THR A 256 -22.45 13.07 -42.62
N THR A 257 -22.05 12.05 -41.87
CA THR A 257 -21.42 10.84 -42.45
C THR A 257 -22.43 9.86 -43.07
N ARG A 258 -23.74 10.06 -42.87
CA ARG A 258 -24.81 9.24 -43.48
C ARG A 258 -25.40 9.82 -44.76
N GLN A 259 -24.97 11.01 -45.18
CA GLN A 259 -25.49 11.71 -46.37
C GLN A 259 -24.51 11.72 -47.55
N GLN A 260 -23.43 10.94 -47.50
CA GLN A 260 -22.54 10.62 -48.63
C GLN A 260 -22.56 9.12 -48.88
#